data_AF-A0A2B4RMG9-F1
#
_entry.id   AF-A0A2B4RMG9-F1
#
_cell.length_a   1.000
_cell.length_b   1.000
_cell.length_c   1.000
_cell.angle_alpha   90.00
_cell.angle_beta   90.00
_cell.angle_gamma   90.00
#
_symmetry.space_group_name_H-M   'P 1'
#
loop_
_entity.id
_entity.type
_entity.pdbx_description
1 polymer ?
#
loop_
_entity_poly.entity_id
_entity_poly.type
_entity_poly.pdbx_seq_one_letter_code
_entity_poly.pdbx_strand_id
1 'polypeptide(L)'
;MAASLATAMSKVCRSFISSNPALQSPTAIGPAKCTLYYFRRLVHTDRISYEFKPERLKQIEASPSGWVPPATEKPDLPFSIKRSKYNNIPVYTDYRSGGTRKLTIIKRVKGDLKALEECLKSHLGNDIITS
;
A
#
# COMPACT_ATOMS: atom_id res chain seq x y z
N MET A 1 -78.02 -11.93 -24.79
CA MET A 1 -77.63 -11.61 -26.19
C MET A 1 -76.62 -10.47 -26.10
N ALA A 2 -75.31 -10.78 -26.11
CA ALA A 2 -74.40 -10.63 -27.26
C ALA A 2 -74.42 -9.19 -27.82
N ALA A 3 -73.32 -8.43 -28.00
CA ALA A 3 -71.95 -8.77 -28.37
C ALA A 3 -71.01 -7.61 -28.00
N SER A 4 -69.76 -7.89 -27.59
CA SER A 4 -68.51 -7.71 -28.37
C SER A 4 -67.70 -6.47 -27.97
N LEU A 5 -66.69 -6.70 -27.13
CA LEU A 5 -65.47 -5.88 -27.11
C LEU A 5 -64.57 -6.38 -28.25
N ALA A 6 -64.27 -5.50 -29.22
CA ALA A 6 -63.28 -5.78 -30.24
C ALA A 6 -62.48 -4.51 -30.58
N THR A 7 -61.17 -4.73 -30.57
CA THR A 7 -60.02 -3.86 -30.81
C THR A 7 -60.03 -3.15 -32.17
N ALA A 8 -59.50 -1.92 -32.20
CA ALA A 8 -58.90 -1.37 -33.42
C ALA A 8 -57.61 -0.61 -33.08
N MET A 9 -56.50 -1.13 -33.61
CA MET A 9 -55.19 -0.49 -33.63
C MET A 9 -55.13 0.50 -34.79
N SER A 10 -54.50 1.66 -34.62
CA SER A 10 -53.84 2.34 -35.74
C SER A 10 -52.69 3.23 -35.26
N LYS A 11 -51.60 3.08 -35.99
CA LYS A 11 -50.25 3.60 -35.75
C LYS A 11 -50.15 5.04 -36.26
N VAL A 12 -49.44 5.89 -35.52
CA VAL A 12 -48.58 6.90 -36.16
C VAL A 12 -47.21 6.85 -35.51
N CYS A 13 -46.26 6.35 -36.27
CA CYS A 13 -44.84 6.44 -36.01
C CYS A 13 -44.41 7.91 -36.02
N ARG A 14 -43.66 8.34 -35.00
CA ARG A 14 -42.52 9.25 -35.22
C ARG A 14 -41.29 8.60 -34.61
N SER A 15 -40.64 7.83 -35.46
CA SER A 15 -39.22 7.52 -35.37
C SER A 15 -38.43 8.81 -35.16
N PHE A 16 -37.85 8.99 -34.00
CA PHE A 16 -36.56 9.64 -33.87
C PHE A 16 -35.79 8.90 -32.78
N ILE A 17 -35.37 7.68 -33.13
CA ILE A 17 -34.05 7.21 -32.72
C ILE A 17 -33.09 8.19 -33.39
N SER A 18 -32.81 9.32 -32.75
CA SER A 18 -31.57 10.03 -33.06
C SER A 18 -30.49 9.12 -32.51
N SER A 19 -29.93 8.30 -33.38
CA SER A 19 -28.53 7.91 -33.30
C SER A 19 -27.77 9.18 -32.94
N ASN A 20 -27.38 9.35 -31.67
CA ASN A 20 -26.45 10.40 -31.31
C ASN A 20 -25.12 9.95 -31.93
N PRO A 21 -24.72 10.52 -33.07
CA PRO A 21 -23.54 10.05 -33.75
C PRO A 21 -22.37 10.54 -32.92
N ALA A 22 -21.44 9.63 -32.64
CA ALA A 22 -20.03 9.92 -32.57
C ALA A 22 -19.59 11.11 -31.69
N LEU A 23 -18.93 10.75 -30.60
CA LEU A 23 -17.52 11.09 -30.46
C LEU A 23 -17.15 12.50 -30.91
N GLN A 24 -17.42 13.47 -30.06
CA GLN A 24 -16.52 14.60 -29.92
C GLN A 24 -15.96 14.54 -28.51
N SER A 25 -14.91 13.73 -28.37
CA SER A 25 -13.93 13.97 -27.33
C SER A 25 -13.55 15.45 -27.39
N PRO A 26 -13.39 16.15 -26.25
CA PRO A 26 -12.74 17.44 -26.29
C PRO A 26 -11.40 17.23 -27.02
N THR A 27 -11.26 17.97 -28.10
CA THR A 27 -10.05 18.13 -28.88
C THR A 27 -8.88 18.32 -27.92
N ALA A 28 -7.82 17.58 -28.22
CA ALA A 28 -6.57 17.55 -27.48
C ALA A 28 -6.21 18.94 -26.93
N ILE A 29 -6.47 19.14 -25.64
CA ILE A 29 -5.64 20.00 -24.82
C ILE A 29 -4.28 19.33 -24.92
N GLY A 30 -3.37 19.98 -25.67
CA GLY A 30 -2.04 19.50 -25.99
C GLY A 30 -1.33 18.99 -24.74
N PRO A 31 -0.19 18.28 -24.88
CA PRO A 31 0.48 17.68 -23.74
C PRO A 31 0.68 18.78 -22.72
N ALA A 32 -0.07 18.69 -21.61
CA ALA A 32 0.25 19.45 -20.45
C ALA A 32 1.69 19.02 -20.20
N LYS A 33 2.63 19.92 -20.50
CA LYS A 33 3.91 19.94 -19.81
C LYS A 33 3.54 20.25 -18.36
N CYS A 34 2.88 19.30 -17.71
CA CYS A 34 2.93 19.08 -16.28
C CYS A 34 4.38 18.65 -16.08
N THR A 35 5.26 19.65 -16.16
CA THR A 35 6.54 19.65 -15.49
C THR A 35 6.26 18.93 -14.18
N LEU A 36 6.86 17.76 -14.03
CA LEU A 36 6.82 17.00 -12.81
C LEU A 36 7.49 17.87 -11.74
N TYR A 37 6.76 18.87 -11.24
CA TYR A 37 6.83 19.30 -9.87
C TYR A 37 6.30 18.12 -9.08
N TYR A 38 7.07 17.02 -9.05
CA TYR A 38 6.92 16.10 -7.96
C TYR A 38 7.39 16.89 -6.76
N PHE A 39 6.39 17.46 -6.10
CA PHE A 39 6.47 18.10 -4.82
C PHE A 39 7.26 17.16 -3.93
N ARG A 40 8.56 17.43 -3.80
CA ARG A 40 9.42 16.84 -2.79
C ARG A 40 8.79 17.30 -1.49
N ARG A 41 7.83 16.52 -0.99
CA ARG A 41 7.25 16.74 0.32
C ARG A 41 8.40 16.46 1.27
N LEU A 42 9.11 17.52 1.64
CA LEU A 42 10.08 17.52 2.72
C LEU A 42 9.29 17.30 4.02
N VAL A 43 8.84 16.06 4.26
CA VAL A 43 8.48 15.64 5.62
C VAL A 43 9.80 15.19 6.23
N HIS A 44 10.43 16.12 6.91
CA HIS A 44 11.68 15.87 7.62
C HIS A 44 11.46 14.77 8.66
N THR A 45 12.03 13.59 8.42
CA THR A 45 12.29 12.60 9.48
C THR A 45 13.67 11.97 9.26
N ASP A 46 14.69 12.81 9.03
CA ASP A 46 16.11 12.41 9.02
C ASP A 46 16.64 12.18 10.45
N ARG A 47 15.78 11.78 11.40
CA ARG A 47 16.20 11.65 12.80
C ARG A 47 17.01 10.40 13.07
N ILE A 48 16.83 9.35 12.26
CA ILE A 48 17.44 8.05 12.49
C ILE A 48 18.08 7.62 11.17
N SER A 49 19.40 7.85 11.05
CA SER A 49 20.20 7.28 9.97
C SER A 49 20.79 5.95 10.42
N TYR A 50 20.74 4.96 9.54
CA TYR A 50 21.40 3.67 9.75
C TYR A 50 22.27 3.38 8.53
N GLU A 51 23.56 3.16 8.78
CA GLU A 51 24.49 2.81 7.72
C GLU A 51 24.30 1.35 7.28
N PHE A 52 24.02 1.19 6.00
CA PHE A 52 23.82 -0.13 5.41
C PHE A 52 25.17 -0.80 5.10
N LYS A 53 25.53 -1.85 5.85
CA LYS A 53 26.77 -2.60 5.65
C LYS A 53 26.64 -3.61 4.50
N PRO A 54 27.29 -3.42 3.34
CA PRO A 54 27.11 -4.28 2.17
C PRO A 54 27.63 -5.71 2.40
N GLU A 55 28.58 -5.89 3.31
CA GLU A 55 29.08 -7.22 3.72
C GLU A 55 27.95 -8.13 4.24
N ARG A 56 26.93 -7.54 4.86
CA ARG A 56 25.79 -8.30 5.39
C ARG A 56 24.95 -8.91 4.28
N LEU A 57 24.83 -8.25 3.12
CA LEU A 57 24.14 -8.83 1.96
C LEU A 57 24.89 -10.06 1.44
N LYS A 58 26.21 -9.97 1.29
CA LYS A 58 27.05 -11.09 0.85
C LYS A 58 26.92 -12.31 1.77
N GLN A 59 26.81 -12.09 3.08
CA GLN A 59 26.57 -13.15 4.07
C GLN A 59 25.19 -13.80 3.91
N ILE A 60 24.16 -13.02 3.60
CA ILE A 60 22.80 -13.53 3.37
C ILE A 60 22.79 -14.42 2.11
N GLU A 61 23.41 -13.94 1.03
CA GLU A 61 23.50 -14.66 -0.25
C GLU A 61 24.30 -15.98 -0.15
N ALA A 62 25.33 -16.01 0.71
CA ALA A 62 26.14 -17.21 0.94
C ALA A 62 25.40 -18.29 1.77
N SER A 63 24.39 -17.91 2.55
CA SER A 63 23.63 -18.84 3.39
C SER A 63 22.50 -19.49 2.58
N PRO A 64 22.44 -20.83 2.47
CA PRO A 64 21.41 -21.50 1.67
C PRO A 64 19.98 -21.24 2.17
N SER A 65 19.82 -20.93 3.46
CA SER A 65 18.53 -20.59 4.09
C SER A 65 18.27 -19.09 4.15
N GLY A 66 19.23 -18.24 3.74
CA GLY A 66 19.21 -16.80 3.96
C GLY A 66 19.30 -16.38 5.43
N TRP A 67 19.49 -17.33 6.37
CA TRP A 67 19.65 -17.01 7.77
C TRP A 67 21.07 -16.54 8.06
N VAL A 68 21.19 -15.42 8.78
CA VAL A 68 22.45 -14.84 9.24
C VAL A 68 22.32 -14.43 10.70
N PRO A 69 23.34 -14.64 11.56
CA PRO A 69 23.33 -14.17 12.95
C PRO A 69 23.24 -12.64 13.05
N PRO A 70 22.78 -12.10 14.19
CA PRO A 70 22.84 -10.66 14.45
C PRO A 70 24.29 -10.17 14.39
N ALA A 71 24.48 -8.89 14.06
CA ALA A 71 25.80 -8.27 14.06
C ALA A 71 26.35 -8.24 15.50
N THR A 72 27.66 -8.44 15.65
CA THR A 72 28.35 -8.41 16.94
C THR A 72 28.26 -7.03 17.57
N GLU A 73 28.42 -5.99 16.75
CA GLU A 73 28.25 -4.61 17.14
C GLU A 73 26.77 -4.21 17.12
N LYS A 74 26.33 -3.56 18.20
CA LYS A 74 25.00 -3.00 18.28
C LYS A 74 25.00 -1.65 17.54
N PRO A 75 24.05 -1.41 16.62
CA PRO A 75 23.93 -0.09 16.00
C PRO A 75 23.49 0.96 17.03
N ASP A 76 23.96 2.20 16.84
CA ASP A 76 23.58 3.34 17.67
C ASP A 76 22.18 3.83 17.26
N LEU A 77 21.17 3.07 17.68
CA LEU A 77 19.76 3.36 17.44
C LEU A 77 19.03 3.50 18.78
N PRO A 78 18.03 4.41 18.87
CA PRO A 78 17.26 4.62 20.10
C PRO A 78 16.38 3.42 20.47
N PHE A 79 16.16 2.50 19.54
CA PHE A 79 15.48 1.22 19.76
C PHE A 79 16.31 0.05 19.26
N SER A 80 16.01 -1.14 19.78
CA SER A 80 16.59 -2.40 19.35
C SER A 80 15.55 -3.51 19.38
N ILE A 81 15.63 -4.42 18.42
CA ILE A 81 14.69 -5.54 18.29
C ILE A 81 15.45 -6.83 18.56
N LYS A 82 15.05 -7.57 19.61
CA LYS A 82 15.68 -8.85 19.95
C LYS A 82 15.07 -10.00 19.16
N ARG A 83 15.90 -10.92 18.69
CA ARG A 83 15.44 -12.15 18.03
C ARG A 83 14.62 -13.05 18.95
N SER A 84 13.90 -14.00 18.34
CA SER A 84 13.15 -15.06 19.02
C SER A 84 14.09 -16.00 19.81
N LYS A 85 13.54 -16.88 20.65
CA LYS A 85 14.33 -17.95 21.32
C LYS A 85 15.06 -18.83 20.29
N TYR A 86 14.44 -19.02 19.13
CA TYR A 86 14.96 -19.80 18.01
C TYR A 86 15.74 -18.94 17.00
N ASN A 87 16.21 -17.75 17.40
CA ASN A 87 16.98 -16.82 16.57
C ASN A 87 16.30 -16.36 15.27
N ASN A 88 14.97 -16.27 15.26
CA ASN A 88 14.19 -15.71 14.15
C ASN A 88 13.87 -14.23 14.37
N ILE A 89 13.58 -13.52 13.27
CA ILE A 89 13.14 -12.12 13.32
C ILE A 89 11.72 -12.08 13.93
N PRO A 90 11.44 -11.22 14.93
CA PRO A 90 10.14 -11.18 15.61
C PRO A 90 9.11 -10.36 14.83
N VAL A 91 8.96 -10.64 13.53
CA VAL A 91 7.98 -10.02 12.63
C VAL A 91 7.04 -11.13 12.17
N TYR A 92 5.76 -11.00 12.51
CA TYR A 92 4.75 -12.02 12.26
C TYR A 92 3.53 -11.43 11.58
N THR A 93 2.82 -12.25 10.82
CA THR A 93 1.50 -11.88 10.28
C THR A 93 0.42 -12.40 11.20
N ASP A 94 -0.57 -11.57 11.49
CA ASP A 94 -1.77 -11.92 12.24
C ASP A 94 -3.02 -11.61 11.41
N TYR A 95 -4.10 -12.34 11.65
CA TYR A 95 -5.36 -12.18 10.93
C TYR A 95 -6.46 -11.85 11.91
N ARG A 96 -7.10 -10.69 11.73
CA ARG A 96 -8.21 -10.21 12.56
C ARG A 96 -9.49 -10.07 11.74
N SER A 97 -10.62 -9.88 12.42
CA SER A 97 -11.95 -9.71 11.80
C SER A 97 -12.30 -10.87 10.85
N GLY A 98 -12.21 -12.10 11.36
CA GLY A 98 -12.56 -13.30 10.59
C GLY A 98 -11.66 -13.56 9.37
N GLY A 99 -10.43 -13.02 9.35
CA GLY A 99 -9.48 -13.21 8.25
C GLY A 99 -9.39 -12.05 7.26
N THR A 100 -10.28 -11.07 7.36
CA THR A 100 -10.32 -9.93 6.42
C THR A 100 -9.15 -8.96 6.62
N ARG A 101 -8.73 -8.75 7.87
CA ARG A 101 -7.66 -7.80 8.21
C ARG A 101 -6.36 -8.55 8.44
N LYS A 102 -5.39 -8.40 7.53
CA LYS A 102 -4.03 -8.91 7.70
C LYS A 102 -3.17 -7.85 8.36
N LEU A 103 -2.61 -8.16 9.53
CA LEU A 103 -1.74 -7.28 10.31
C LEU A 103 -0.32 -7.81 10.33
N THR A 104 0.66 -6.92 10.39
CA THR A 104 2.07 -7.27 10.62
C THR A 104 2.45 -6.82 12.02
N ILE A 105 2.78 -7.77 12.89
CA ILE A 105 3.11 -7.54 14.30
C ILE A 105 4.62 -7.64 14.48
N ILE A 106 5.22 -6.54 14.94
CA ILE A 106 6.62 -6.49 15.38
C ILE A 106 6.63 -6.69 16.90
N LYS A 107 7.40 -7.67 17.38
CA LYS A 107 7.49 -8.00 18.82
C LYS A 107 8.91 -7.77 19.34
N ARG A 108 9.06 -7.79 20.67
CA ARG A 108 10.37 -7.75 21.37
C ARG A 108 11.19 -6.49 21.08
N VAL A 109 10.51 -5.36 20.90
CA VAL A 109 11.13 -4.04 20.81
C VAL A 109 11.59 -3.59 22.19
N LYS A 110 12.80 -3.01 22.26
CA LYS A 110 13.35 -2.37 23.46
C LYS A 110 13.83 -0.97 23.10
N GLY A 111 13.72 -0.02 24.02
CA GLY A 111 14.09 1.38 23.80
C GLY A 111 12.87 2.23 23.44
N ASP A 112 13.08 3.28 22.66
CA ASP A 112 12.02 4.24 22.30
C ASP A 112 11.09 3.69 21.20
N LEU A 113 9.81 3.51 21.54
CA LEU A 113 8.78 3.04 20.62
C LEU A 113 8.36 4.11 19.61
N LYS A 114 8.38 5.39 19.99
CA LYS A 114 7.98 6.49 19.09
C LYS A 114 8.98 6.65 17.95
N ALA A 115 10.26 6.56 18.27
CA ALA A 115 11.34 6.54 17.29
C ALA A 115 11.17 5.41 16.25
N LEU A 116 10.75 4.22 16.68
CA LEU A 116 10.46 3.12 15.76
C LEU A 116 9.22 3.40 14.91
N GLU A 117 8.15 3.92 15.52
CA GLU A 117 6.92 4.26 14.81
C GLU A 117 7.16 5.31 13.72
N GLU A 118 7.89 6.38 14.02
CA GLU A 118 8.26 7.43 13.06
C GLU A 118 9.08 6.85 11.89
N CYS A 119 10.06 5.99 12.19
CA CYS A 119 10.87 5.32 11.17
C CYS A 119 10.02 4.40 10.27
N LEU A 120 9.09 3.66 10.84
CA LEU A 120 8.19 2.82 10.05
C LEU A 120 7.22 3.67 9.23
N LYS A 121 6.71 4.78 9.78
CA LYS A 121 5.81 5.70 9.08
C LYS A 121 6.49 6.35 7.87
N SER A 122 7.78 6.67 7.98
CA SER A 122 8.53 7.23 6.85
C SER A 122 8.74 6.22 5.72
N HIS A 123 8.90 4.93 6.03
CA HIS A 123 9.12 3.89 5.03
C HIS A 123 7.83 3.29 4.45
N LEU A 124 6.78 3.14 5.27
CA LEU A 124 5.54 2.44 4.91
C LEU A 124 4.34 3.38 4.73
N GLY A 125 4.41 4.62 5.22
CA GLY A 125 3.29 5.57 5.23
C GLY A 125 2.41 5.47 6.48
N ASN A 126 1.13 5.80 6.33
CA ASN A 126 0.20 5.96 7.46
C ASN A 126 -0.48 4.65 7.92
N ASP A 127 -0.08 3.51 7.37
CA ASP A 127 -0.74 2.21 7.59
C ASP A 127 -0.37 1.54 8.93
N ILE A 128 0.12 2.33 9.88
CA ILE A 128 0.69 1.85 11.14
C ILE A 128 -0.32 2.01 12.25
N ILE A 129 -0.59 0.88 12.92
CA ILE A 129 -1.48 0.81 14.08
C ILE A 129 -0.61 0.57 15.30
N THR A 130 -0.42 1.62 16.11
CA THR A 130 0.20 1.52 17.44
C THR A 130 -0.90 1.40 18.48
N SER A 131 -0.84 0.39 19.35
CA SER A 131 -1.78 0.15 20.46
C SER A 131 -1.12 0.41 21.80
#